data_AF-A0A2T2YHW7-F1
#
_entry.id   AF-A0A2T2YHW7-F1
#
_cell.length_a   1.000
_cell.length_b   1.000
_cell.length_c   1.000
_cell.angle_alpha   90.00
_cell.angle_beta   90.00
_cell.angle_gamma   90.00
#
_symmetry.space_group_name_H-M   'P 1'
#
loop_
_entity.id
_entity.type
_entity.pdbx_description
1 polymer ?
#
loop_
_entity_poly.entity_id
_entity_poly.type
_entity_poly.pdbx_seq_one_letter_code
_entity_poly.pdbx_strand_id
1 'polypeptide(L)'
;MITIYYPSNSHLINTWQERLNQLAFKYALIQEDAATEPRLIDGDEQAEGIPAIEAHLESLEQFKKDWYDSRCDRYDFEPDAPGYGFTKI
;
A
#
# COMPACT_ATOMS: atom_id res chain seq x y z
N MET A 1 9.47 7.82 -1.28
CA MET A 1 8.69 8.89 -0.61
C MET A 1 7.70 9.33 -1.64
N ILE A 2 6.42 9.16 -1.34
CA ILE A 2 5.36 9.27 -2.34
C ILE A 2 4.99 10.75 -2.50
N THR A 3 4.99 11.26 -3.73
CA THR A 3 4.56 12.62 -4.02
C THR A 3 3.45 12.57 -5.06
N ILE A 4 2.27 13.08 -4.72
CA ILE A 4 1.17 13.20 -5.67
C ILE A 4 1.01 14.66 -6.06
N TYR A 5 1.13 14.93 -7.35
CA TYR A 5 0.80 16.20 -7.98
C TYR A 5 -0.63 16.13 -8.49
N TYR A 6 -1.46 17.10 -8.15
CA TYR A 6 -2.87 17.10 -8.52
C TYR A 6 -3.36 18.46 -9.02
N PRO A 7 -4.30 18.48 -9.97
CA PRO A 7 -4.95 19.71 -10.40
C PRO A 7 -5.91 20.22 -9.31
N SER A 8 -6.14 21.52 -9.29
CA SER A 8 -6.98 22.23 -8.31
C SER A 8 -8.43 21.71 -8.23
N ASN A 9 -8.91 21.06 -9.28
CA ASN A 9 -10.25 20.43 -9.36
C ASN A 9 -10.29 18.95 -8.93
N SER A 10 -9.20 18.40 -8.37
CA SER A 10 -9.19 16.99 -7.98
C SER A 10 -10.00 16.76 -6.70
N HIS A 11 -11.14 16.07 -6.82
CA HIS A 11 -11.96 15.67 -5.67
C HIS A 11 -11.41 14.45 -4.91
N LEU A 12 -10.37 13.80 -5.45
CA LEU A 12 -9.82 12.54 -4.93
C LEU A 12 -8.70 12.73 -3.90
N ILE A 13 -8.29 13.98 -3.64
CA ILE A 13 -7.17 14.31 -2.74
C ILE A 13 -7.40 13.75 -1.35
N ASN A 14 -8.61 13.90 -0.80
CA ASN A 14 -8.94 13.40 0.54
C ASN A 14 -8.82 11.88 0.60
N THR A 15 -9.37 11.18 -0.41
CA THR A 15 -9.29 9.72 -0.51
C THR A 15 -7.84 9.24 -0.58
N TRP A 16 -7.00 9.87 -1.41
CA TRP A 16 -5.59 9.53 -1.51
C TRP A 16 -4.84 9.79 -0.21
N GLN A 17 -5.13 10.91 0.46
CA GLN A 17 -4.54 11.25 1.75
C GLN A 17 -4.89 10.19 2.81
N GLU A 18 -6.15 9.77 2.90
CA GLU A 18 -6.59 8.75 3.84
C GLU A 18 -5.90 7.40 3.61
N ARG A 19 -5.81 6.96 2.35
CA ARG A 19 -5.12 5.71 1.99
C ARG A 19 -3.64 5.77 2.33
N LEU A 20 -2.95 6.86 1.97
CA LEU A 20 -1.53 7.04 2.28
C LEU A 20 -1.26 7.10 3.79
N ASN A 21 -2.15 7.73 4.57
CA ASN A 21 -2.09 7.72 6.04
C ASN A 21 -2.20 6.31 6.61
N GLN A 22 -3.12 5.49 6.08
CA GLN A 22 -3.28 4.09 6.54
C GLN A 22 -2.06 3.24 6.21
N LEU A 23 -1.39 3.51 5.09
CA LEU A 23 -0.17 2.82 4.71
C LEU A 23 1.05 3.22 5.56
N ALA A 24 0.96 4.32 6.32
CA ALA A 24 2.03 4.87 7.16
C ALA A 24 3.33 5.21 6.38
N PHE A 25 3.22 5.48 5.08
CA PHE A 25 4.34 5.97 4.28
C PHE A 25 4.51 7.48 4.45
N LYS A 26 5.74 7.96 4.25
CA LYS A 26 5.99 9.41 4.12
C LYS A 26 5.51 9.85 2.74
N TYR A 27 4.55 10.78 2.71
CA TYR A 27 4.00 11.32 1.48
C TYR A 27 3.95 12.85 1.46
N ALA A 28 3.78 13.42 0.25
CA ALA A 28 3.50 14.81 0.00
C ALA A 28 2.40 14.94 -1.06
N LEU A 29 1.51 15.91 -0.88
CA LEU A 29 0.45 16.25 -1.83
C LEU A 29 0.71 17.68 -2.31
N ILE A 30 0.99 17.86 -3.59
CA ILE A 30 1.36 19.14 -4.19
C ILE A 30 0.30 19.53 -5.22
N GLN A 31 -0.32 20.68 -5.03
CA GLN A 31 -1.23 21.22 -6.03
C GLN A 31 -0.42 21.79 -7.20
N GLU A 32 -0.79 21.40 -8.42
CA GLU A 32 -0.18 21.87 -9.67
C GLU A 32 -1.30 22.36 -10.61
N ASP A 33 -1.65 23.64 -10.52
CA ASP A 33 -2.72 24.27 -11.32
C ASP A 33 -2.51 24.17 -12.85
N ALA A 34 -1.26 23.98 -13.28
CA ALA A 34 -0.92 23.82 -14.69
C ALA A 34 -1.09 22.39 -15.21
N ALA A 35 -1.30 21.40 -14.33
CA ALA A 35 -1.45 20.01 -14.71
C ALA A 35 -2.90 19.73 -15.14
N THR A 36 -3.08 19.04 -16.27
CA THR A 36 -4.40 18.57 -16.72
C THR A 36 -4.79 17.28 -15.99
N GLU A 37 -3.80 16.47 -15.64
CA GLU A 37 -3.98 15.16 -15.03
C GLU A 37 -3.10 15.04 -13.78
N PRO A 38 -3.58 14.33 -12.74
CA PRO A 38 -2.78 14.06 -11.56
C PRO A 38 -1.67 13.05 -11.89
N ARG A 39 -0.56 13.13 -11.17
CA ARG A 39 0.56 12.18 -11.28
C ARG A 39 1.12 11.84 -9.90
N LEU A 40 1.58 10.62 -9.73
CA LEU A 40 2.27 10.12 -8.55
C LEU A 40 3.72 9.81 -8.90
N ILE A 41 4.62 10.21 -8.01
CA ILE A 41 6.05 9.88 -8.07
C ILE A 41 6.42 9.14 -6.78
N ASP A 42 6.98 7.94 -6.90
CA ASP A 42 7.56 7.20 -5.78
C ASP A 42 8.95 6.66 -6.15
N GLY A 43 9.98 7.44 -5.81
CA GLY A 43 11.35 7.09 -6.20
C GLY A 43 11.56 7.23 -7.71
N ASP A 44 11.84 6.10 -8.37
CA ASP A 44 12.00 6.02 -9.84
C ASP A 44 10.66 5.72 -10.54
N GLU A 45 9.65 5.26 -9.80
CA GLU A 45 8.34 4.95 -10.36
C GLU A 45 7.49 6.21 -10.52
N GLN A 46 6.80 6.28 -11.66
CA GLN A 46 5.84 7.35 -11.97
C GLN A 46 4.55 6.75 -12.49
N ALA A 47 3.43 7.26 -11.99
CA ALA A 47 2.09 6.88 -12.42
C ALA A 47 1.31 8.15 -12.79
N GLU A 48 0.90 8.26 -14.05
CA GLU A 48 0.16 9.42 -14.57
C GLU A 48 -1.31 9.06 -14.80
N GLY A 49 -2.19 9.95 -14.39
CA GLY A 49 -3.64 9.77 -14.44
C GLY A 49 -4.19 9.05 -13.21
N ILE A 50 -5.47 9.34 -12.92
CA ILE A 50 -6.21 8.74 -11.80
C ILE A 50 -6.13 7.21 -11.78
N PRO A 51 -6.39 6.45 -12.88
CA PRO A 51 -6.38 4.99 -12.82
C PRO A 51 -5.01 4.40 -12.48
N ALA A 52 -3.93 5.03 -12.93
CA ALA A 52 -2.57 4.57 -12.64
C ALA A 52 -2.21 4.83 -11.16
N ILE A 53 -2.61 5.98 -10.62
CA ILE A 53 -2.43 6.31 -9.19
C ILE A 53 -3.19 5.33 -8.31
N GLU A 54 -4.45 5.04 -8.64
CA GLU A 54 -5.28 4.09 -7.89
C GLU A 54 -4.66 2.69 -7.87
N ALA A 55 -4.20 2.20 -9.03
CA ALA A 55 -3.53 0.91 -9.14
C ALA A 55 -2.22 0.85 -8.32
N HIS A 56 -1.45 1.95 -8.29
CA HIS A 56 -0.23 2.03 -7.47
C HIS A 56 -0.56 1.95 -5.97
N LEU A 57 -1.58 2.67 -5.51
CA LEU A 57 -2.03 2.62 -4.13
C LEU A 57 -2.55 1.23 -3.75
N GLU A 58 -3.31 0.56 -4.64
CA GLU A 58 -3.77 -0.82 -4.42
C GLU A 58 -2.59 -1.81 -4.29
N SER A 59 -1.55 -1.65 -5.12
CA SER A 59 -0.33 -2.45 -5.03
C SER A 59 0.36 -2.28 -3.67
N LEU A 60 0.49 -1.05 -3.18
CA LEU A 60 1.07 -0.75 -1.86
C LEU A 60 0.23 -1.34 -0.71
N GLU A 61 -1.09 -1.28 -0.80
CA GLU A 61 -1.99 -1.91 0.15
C GLU A 61 -1.87 -3.43 0.16
N GLN A 62 -1.74 -4.04 -1.02
CA GLN A 62 -1.52 -5.47 -1.15
C GLN A 62 -0.16 -5.89 -0.60
N PHE A 63 0.89 -5.12 -0.88
CA PHE A 63 2.23 -5.34 -0.31
C PHE A 63 2.19 -5.30 1.23
N LYS A 64 1.51 -4.29 1.81
CA LYS A 64 1.32 -4.23 3.26
C LYS A 64 0.58 -5.46 3.77
N LYS A 65 -0.52 -5.87 3.13
CA LYS A 65 -1.28 -7.07 3.53
C LYS A 65 -0.42 -8.32 3.50
N ASP A 66 0.34 -8.53 2.42
CA ASP A 66 1.24 -9.68 2.26
C ASP A 66 2.32 -9.72 3.34
N TRP A 67 2.88 -8.57 3.69
CA TRP A 67 3.83 -8.44 4.81
C TRP A 67 3.21 -8.79 6.16
N TYR A 68 1.94 -8.40 6.39
CA TYR A 68 1.22 -8.76 7.62
C TYR A 68 0.75 -10.23 7.63
N ASP A 69 0.46 -10.82 6.48
CA ASP A 69 0.05 -12.22 6.34
C ASP A 69 1.23 -13.19 6.53
N SER A 70 2.41 -12.79 6.06
CA SER A 70 3.67 -13.52 6.20
C SER A 70 4.23 -13.57 7.63
N ARG A 71 3.49 -13.07 8.63
CA ARG A 71 3.94 -13.14 10.02
C ARG A 71 3.77 -14.56 10.56
N CYS A 72 4.87 -15.09 11.10
CA CYS A 72 4.96 -16.44 11.67
C CYS A 72 4.05 -16.71 12.89
N ASP A 73 3.33 -15.72 13.41
CA ASP A 73 2.34 -15.89 14.49
C ASP A 73 0.96 -16.36 13.98
N ARG A 74 0.74 -16.35 12.66
CA ARG A 74 -0.49 -16.87 12.02
C ARG A 74 -0.45 -18.36 11.72
N TYR A 75 0.72 -18.99 11.80
CA TYR A 75 0.79 -20.44 11.85
C TYR A 75 0.30 -20.87 13.23
N ASP A 76 -1.00 -21.10 13.32
CA ASP A 76 -1.57 -21.98 14.33
C ASP A 76 -0.82 -23.31 14.16
N PHE A 77 0.15 -23.57 15.02
CA PHE A 77 0.71 -24.91 15.17
C PHE A 77 -0.44 -25.73 15.72
N GLU A 78 -1.31 -26.23 14.85
CA GLU A 78 -2.37 -27.16 15.21
C GLU A 78 -1.68 -28.32 15.97
N PRO A 79 -1.89 -28.48 17.29
CA PRO A 79 -1.23 -29.54 18.05
C PRO A 79 -1.80 -30.93 17.75
N ASP A 80 -2.71 -31.05 16.77
CA ASP A 80 -3.51 -32.24 16.50
C ASP A 80 -3.27 -32.85 15.11
N ALA A 81 -2.07 -32.71 14.54
CA ALA A 81 -1.62 -33.65 13.51
C ALA A 81 -1.24 -34.99 14.17
N PRO A 82 -2.01 -36.09 13.98
CA PRO A 82 -1.68 -37.38 14.56
C PRO A 82 -0.49 -37.97 13.80
N GLY A 83 0.74 -37.65 14.22
CA GLY A 83 1.92 -38.14 13.50
C GLY A 83 3.29 -37.91 14.12
N TYR A 84 3.46 -36.97 15.06
CA TYR A 84 4.79 -36.74 15.66
C TYR A 84 4.88 -37.37 17.04
N GLY A 85 5.16 -38.68 17.04
CA GLY A 85 5.61 -39.39 18.23
C GLY A 85 6.98 -38.91 18.67
N PHE A 86 7.03 -38.12 19.74
CA PHE A 86 8.26 -37.95 20.51
C PHE A 86 8.47 -39.19 21.38
N THR A 87 9.35 -40.09 20.95
CA THR A 87 9.92 -41.12 21.83
C THR A 87 10.76 -40.42 22.90
N LYS A 88 10.25 -40.44 24.12
CA LYS A 88 10.96 -40.00 25.32
C LYS A 88 12.02 -41.07 25.65
N ILE A 89 13.30 -40.69 25.66
CA ILE A 89 14.39 -41.46 26.29
C ILE A 89 14.62 -40.88 27.67
#